data_AF-A0A3N5TFV8-F1
#
_entry.id   AF-A0A3N5TFV8-F1
#
_cell.length_a   1.000
_cell.length_b   1.000
_cell.length_c   1.000
_cell.angle_alpha   90.00
_cell.angle_beta   90.00
_cell.angle_gamma   90.00
#
_symmetry.space_group_name_H-M   'P 1'
#
loop_
_entity.id
_entity.type
_entity.pdbx_description
1 polymer ?
#
loop_
_entity_poly.entity_id
_entity_poly.type
_entity_poly.pdbx_seq_one_letter_code
_entity_poly.pdbx_strand_id
1 'polypeptide(L)'
;MAKDVDVERVLSQAAKLLGWDMEEFRSGGRVSPQRSLERDLLLYLVRQMGVLTDNQLGGMFGLGYSAVSRRAGIFKAKLQENRALQRKFEKIKSIIKT
;
A
#
# COMPACT_ATOMS: atom_id res chain seq x y z
N MET A 1 -2.29 5.42 19.30
CA MET A 1 -3.63 4.92 19.71
C MET A 1 -4.72 5.29 18.70
N ALA A 2 -5.05 6.56 18.42
CA ALA A 2 -6.05 6.86 17.37
C ALA A 2 -5.54 6.61 15.93
N LYS A 3 -4.28 6.96 15.64
CA LYS A 3 -3.69 6.87 14.28
C LYS A 3 -3.47 5.45 13.78
N ASP A 4 -3.16 4.52 14.69
CA ASP A 4 -2.89 3.12 14.33
C ASP A 4 -4.17 2.39 13.90
N VAL A 5 -5.30 2.72 14.55
CA VAL A 5 -6.63 2.18 14.23
C VAL A 5 -7.09 2.62 12.84
N ASP A 6 -6.80 3.86 12.44
CA ASP A 6 -7.14 4.35 11.10
C ASP A 6 -6.33 3.65 10.01
N VAL A 7 -5.04 3.39 10.23
CA VAL A 7 -4.20 2.69 9.23
C VAL A 7 -4.61 1.23 9.08
N GLU A 8 -4.82 0.50 10.17
CA GLU A 8 -5.25 -0.89 10.07
C GLU A 8 -6.63 -1.01 9.41
N ARG A 9 -7.54 -0.07 9.69
CA ARG A 9 -8.84 0.00 9.01
C ARG A 9 -8.68 0.25 7.52
N VAL A 10 -7.87 1.23 7.13
CA VAL A 10 -7.55 1.54 5.72
C VAL A 10 -7.02 0.31 5.00
N LEU A 11 -6.04 -0.37 5.60
CA LEU A 11 -5.44 -1.57 5.04
C LEU A 11 -6.44 -2.72 4.94
N SER A 12 -7.25 -2.95 5.97
CA SER A 12 -8.28 -3.99 5.96
C SER A 12 -9.31 -3.77 4.86
N GLN A 13 -9.79 -2.52 4.69
CA GLN A 13 -10.73 -2.18 3.62
C GLN A 13 -10.08 -2.35 2.24
N ALA A 14 -8.83 -1.91 2.07
CA ALA A 14 -8.12 -2.02 0.82
C ALA A 14 -7.77 -3.48 0.46
N ALA A 15 -7.39 -4.30 1.44
CA ALA A 15 -7.15 -5.73 1.30
C ALA A 15 -8.41 -6.46 0.83
N LYS A 16 -9.56 -6.17 1.46
CA LYS A 16 -10.87 -6.71 1.02
C LYS A 16 -11.20 -6.32 -0.41
N LEU A 17 -10.99 -5.06 -0.81
CA LEU A 17 -11.24 -4.58 -2.18
C LEU A 17 -10.33 -5.26 -3.21
N LEU A 18 -9.12 -5.67 -2.81
CA LEU A 18 -8.13 -6.31 -3.68
C LEU A 18 -8.17 -7.85 -3.59
N GLY A 19 -9.02 -8.43 -2.74
CA GLY A 19 -9.07 -9.87 -2.51
C GLY A 19 -7.75 -10.42 -1.96
N TRP A 20 -7.21 -9.75 -0.94
CA TRP A 20 -6.01 -10.14 -0.20
C TRP A 20 -6.36 -10.51 1.24
N ASP A 21 -5.60 -11.46 1.78
CA ASP A 21 -5.45 -11.59 3.24
C ASP A 21 -4.42 -10.57 3.75
N MET A 22 -4.66 -10.02 4.94
CA MET A 22 -3.69 -9.18 5.64
C MET A 22 -2.39 -9.92 5.95
N GLU A 23 -2.43 -11.25 6.15
CA GLU A 23 -1.23 -12.06 6.34
C GLU A 23 -0.37 -12.16 5.07
N GLU A 24 -1.00 -12.20 3.89
CA GLU A 24 -0.29 -12.20 2.61
C GLU A 24 0.54 -10.91 2.43
N PHE A 25 0.06 -9.76 2.93
CA PHE A 25 0.81 -8.50 2.93
C PHE A 25 2.01 -8.51 3.87
N ARG A 26 1.85 -9.11 5.06
CA ARG A 26 2.88 -9.12 6.11
C ARG A 26 4.03 -10.08 5.79
N SER A 27 3.77 -11.11 4.99
CA SER A 27 4.75 -12.16 4.68
C SER A 27 5.98 -11.70 3.88
N GLY A 28 5.94 -10.52 3.24
CA GLY A 28 7.08 -9.96 2.48
C GLY A 28 7.57 -10.82 1.31
N GLY A 29 6.90 -11.95 1.01
CA GLY A 29 7.38 -12.99 0.12
C GLY A 29 7.35 -12.63 -1.37
N ARG A 30 7.87 -13.53 -2.21
CA ARG A 30 7.73 -13.44 -3.67
C ARG A 30 6.27 -13.62 -4.05
N VAL A 31 5.59 -12.50 -4.25
CA VAL A 31 4.24 -12.47 -4.82
C VAL A 31 4.31 -12.25 -6.33
N SER A 32 3.26 -12.67 -7.05
CA SER A 32 3.18 -12.46 -8.51
C SER A 32 3.35 -10.98 -8.89
N PRO A 33 3.71 -10.64 -10.14
CA PRO A 33 3.87 -9.25 -10.57
C PRO A 33 2.62 -8.38 -10.30
N GLN A 34 1.43 -8.96 -10.49
CA GLN A 34 0.16 -8.30 -10.19
C GLN A 34 0.02 -8.00 -8.70
N ARG A 35 0.31 -8.99 -7.85
CA ARG A 35 0.28 -8.83 -6.39
C ARG A 35 1.36 -7.84 -5.91
N SER A 36 2.52 -7.84 -6.53
CA SER A 36 3.57 -6.85 -6.25
C SER A 36 3.11 -5.42 -6.51
N LEU A 37 2.33 -5.19 -7.57
CA LEU A 37 1.76 -3.88 -7.89
C LEU A 37 0.68 -3.47 -6.89
N GLU A 38 -0.14 -4.41 -6.43
CA GLU A 38 -1.19 -4.17 -5.43
C GLU A 38 -0.61 -3.86 -4.05
N ARG A 39 0.43 -4.57 -3.62
CA ARG A 39 1.19 -4.24 -2.41
C ARG A 39 1.76 -2.82 -2.48
N ASP A 40 2.40 -2.48 -3.59
CA ASP A 40 2.99 -1.15 -3.77
C ASP A 40 1.92 -0.05 -3.78
N LEU A 41 0.73 -0.33 -4.32
CA LEU A 41 -0.42 0.56 -4.28
C LEU A 41 -0.83 0.86 -2.83
N LEU A 42 -0.99 -0.18 -2.00
CA LEU A 42 -1.36 -0.01 -0.60
C LEU A 42 -0.27 0.71 0.20
N LEU A 43 0.98 0.31 -0.01
CA LEU A 43 2.13 0.97 0.61
C LEU A 43 2.16 2.46 0.28
N TYR A 44 1.94 2.81 -1.00
CA TYR A 44 1.90 4.20 -1.42
C TYR A 44 0.71 4.96 -0.81
N LEU A 45 -0.47 4.33 -0.72
CA LEU A 45 -1.66 4.93 -0.11
C LEU A 45 -1.44 5.26 1.37
N VAL A 46 -0.94 4.30 2.16
CA VAL A 46 -0.66 4.54 3.59
C VAL A 46 0.47 5.55 3.78
N ARG A 47 1.48 5.53 2.92
CA ARG A 47 2.55 6.54 2.94
C ARG A 47 2.02 7.94 2.66
N GLN A 48 1.04 8.10 1.77
CA GLN A 48 0.40 9.40 1.48
C GLN A 48 -0.40 9.94 2.68
N MET A 49 -0.83 9.10 3.61
CA MET A 49 -1.48 9.56 4.84
C MET A 49 -0.51 10.28 5.79
N GLY A 50 0.80 10.08 5.65
CA GLY A 50 1.82 10.74 6.48
C GLY A 50 1.81 10.33 7.96
N VAL A 51 1.08 9.27 8.31
CA VAL A 51 0.89 8.81 9.70
C VAL A 51 1.92 7.78 10.15
N LEU A 52 2.64 7.14 9.21
CA LEU A 52 3.68 6.15 9.49
C LEU A 52 5.02 6.54 8.87
N THR A 53 6.10 6.20 9.58
CA THR A 53 7.47 6.26 9.06
C THR A 53 7.74 5.11 8.09
N ASP A 54 8.76 5.26 7.24
CA ASP A 54 9.18 4.18 6.33
C ASP A 54 9.61 2.91 7.08
N ASN A 55 10.12 3.03 8.33
CA ASN A 55 10.42 1.88 9.19
C ASN A 55 9.15 1.14 9.64
N GLN A 56 8.12 1.88 10.08
CA GLN A 56 6.84 1.29 10.49
C GLN A 56 6.14 0.62 9.30
N LEU A 57 6.11 1.30 8.15
CA LEU A 57 5.63 0.71 6.89
C LEU A 57 6.40 -0.56 6.55
N GLY A 58 7.73 -0.54 6.71
CA GLY A 58 8.57 -1.71 6.50
C GLY A 58 8.13 -2.91 7.31
N GLY A 59 7.95 -2.72 8.63
CA GLY A 59 7.45 -3.77 9.52
C GLY A 59 6.07 -4.31 9.11
N MET A 60 5.17 -3.45 8.63
CA MET A 60 3.83 -3.87 8.21
C MET A 60 3.81 -4.68 6.91
N PHE A 61 4.69 -4.36 5.96
CA PHE A 61 4.73 -4.99 4.64
C PHE A 61 5.81 -6.08 4.50
N GLY A 62 6.51 -6.42 5.59
CA GLY A 62 7.65 -7.34 5.55
C GLY A 62 8.81 -6.82 4.70
N LEU A 63 9.02 -5.50 4.67
CA LEU A 63 10.03 -4.82 3.87
C LEU A 63 11.05 -4.10 4.76
N GLY A 64 12.29 -3.99 4.29
CA GLY A 64 13.25 -3.05 4.88
C GLY A 64 12.90 -1.60 4.55
N TYR A 65 13.35 -0.64 5.37
CA TYR A 65 13.06 0.79 5.18
C TYR A 65 13.44 1.30 3.76
N SER A 66 14.60 0.88 3.26
CA SER A 66 15.10 1.29 1.94
C SER A 66 14.24 0.70 0.81
N ALA A 67 13.68 -0.49 1.03
CA ALA A 67 12.73 -1.10 0.10
C ALA A 67 11.42 -0.32 0.07
N VAL A 68 10.92 0.19 1.21
CA VAL A 68 9.70 1.02 1.26
C VAL A 68 9.83 2.25 0.36
N SER A 69 10.89 3.05 0.56
CA SER A 69 11.13 4.26 -0.23
C SER A 69 11.28 3.94 -1.72
N ARG A 70 12.05 2.89 -2.06
CA ARG A 70 12.23 2.44 -3.44
C ARG A 70 10.91 2.01 -4.09
N ARG A 71 10.09 1.20 -3.42
CA ARG A 71 8.81 0.70 -3.95
C ARG A 71 7.81 1.83 -4.12
N ALA A 72 7.73 2.76 -3.16
CA ALA A 72 6.90 3.96 -3.28
C ALA A 72 7.31 4.81 -4.49
N GLY A 73 8.61 4.99 -4.73
CA GLY A 73 9.12 5.71 -5.89
C GLY A 73 8.76 5.04 -7.21
N ILE A 74 8.98 3.72 -7.32
CA ILE A 74 8.62 2.93 -8.52
C ILE A 74 7.12 3.00 -8.78
N PHE A 75 6.29 2.88 -7.74
CA PHE A 75 4.84 2.96 -7.89
C PHE A 75 4.39 4.33 -8.36
N LYS A 76 4.94 5.40 -7.78
CA LYS A 76 4.64 6.78 -8.19
C LYS A 76 4.95 7.01 -9.68
N ALA A 77 6.10 6.54 -10.17
CA ALA A 77 6.44 6.64 -11.59
C ALA A 77 5.42 5.89 -12.46
N LYS A 78 5.09 4.64 -12.12
CA LYS A 78 4.05 3.86 -12.82
C LYS A 78 2.68 4.52 -12.80
N LEU A 79 2.33 5.18 -11.69
CA LEU A 79 1.06 5.89 -11.52
C LEU A 79 0.96 7.08 -12.48
N GLN A 80 2.07 7.79 -12.72
CA GLN A 80 2.15 8.92 -13.64
C GLN A 80 2.05 8.47 -15.11
N GLU A 81 2.60 7.30 -15.43
CA GLU A 81 2.63 6.78 -16.80
C GLU A 81 1.35 6.01 -17.19
N ASN A 82 0.61 5.46 -16.23
CA ASN A 82 -0.53 4.58 -16.49
C ASN A 82 -1.86 5.16 -15.98
N ARG A 83 -2.67 5.70 -16.90
CA ARG A 83 -4.01 6.26 -16.60
C ARG A 83 -4.98 5.24 -15.98
N ALA A 84 -4.89 3.96 -16.35
CA ALA A 84 -5.76 2.94 -15.77
C ALA A 84 -5.39 2.66 -14.31
N LEU A 85 -4.09 2.62 -14.01
CA LEU A 85 -3.58 2.50 -12.66
C LEU A 85 -3.95 3.73 -11.81
N GLN A 86 -3.86 4.93 -12.40
CA GLN A 86 -4.29 6.17 -11.75
C GLN A 86 -5.77 6.13 -11.35
N ARG A 87 -6.65 5.73 -12.27
CA ARG A 87 -8.09 5.58 -11.96
C ARG A 87 -8.35 4.53 -10.87
N LYS A 88 -7.62 3.40 -10.90
CA LYS A 88 -7.73 2.36 -9.86
C LYS A 88 -7.30 2.92 -8.50
N PHE A 89 -6.19 3.65 -8.45
CA PHE A 89 -5.69 4.29 -7.24
C PHE A 89 -6.69 5.31 -6.66
N GLU A 90 -7.19 6.24 -7.47
CA GLU A 90 -8.16 7.25 -7.02
C GLU A 90 -9.47 6.62 -6.54
N LYS A 91 -9.95 5.57 -7.23
CA LYS A 91 -11.14 4.82 -6.78
C LYS A 91 -10.93 4.20 -5.40
N ILE A 92 -9.79 3.53 -5.18
CA ILE A 92 -9.47 2.90 -3.90
C ILE A 92 -9.34 3.97 -2.80
N LYS A 93 -8.62 5.06 -3.09
CA LYS A 93 -8.45 6.20 -2.19
C LYS A 93 -9.80 6.81 -1.77
N SER A 94 -10.72 7.00 -2.72
CA SER A 94 -12.07 7.52 -2.46
C SER A 94 -12.91 6.58 -1.59
N ILE A 95 -12.85 5.26 -1.81
CA ILE A 95 -13.61 4.28 -1.01
C ILE A 95 -13.13 4.26 0.44
N ILE A 96 -11.82 4.41 0.64
CA ILE A 96 -11.18 4.37 1.95
C ILE A 96 -11.52 5.61 2.79
N LYS A 97 -12.09 6.68 2.21
CA LYS A 97 -12.41 7.94 2.88
C LYS A 97 -11.27 8.42 3.77
N THR A 98 -10.07 8.56 3.18
CA THR A 98 -9.00 9.35 3.78
C THR A 98 -9.30 10.84 3.62
#